data_AF-A0A090U0N2-F1
#
_entry.id   AF-A0A090U0N2-F1
#
_cell.length_a   1.000
_cell.length_b   1.000
_cell.length_c   1.000
_cell.angle_alpha   90.00
_cell.angle_beta   90.00
_cell.angle_gamma   90.00
#
_symmetry.space_group_name_H-M   'P 1'
#
loop_
_entity.id
_entity.type
_entity.pdbx_description
1 polymer ?
#
loop_
_entity_poly.entity_id
_entity_poly.type
_entity_poly.pdbx_seq_one_letter_code
_entity_poly.pdbx_strand_id
1 'polypeptide(L)'
;MWINEETGDDKIFYTTGRLTSEMVIKVAQMGIPVLLSRSGVTQMGLDLAKQFGITTIARAKGLRFQVFTGGEKVDFDVKGNS
;
A
#
# COMPACT_ATOMS: atom_id res chain seq x y z
N MET A 1 15.61 -8.05 2.01
CA MET A 1 14.77 -9.16 1.50
C MET A 1 15.64 -10.20 0.83
N TRP A 2 15.65 -10.43 -0.50
CA TRP A 2 16.37 -11.60 -1.06
C TRP A 2 17.86 -11.68 -0.70
N ILE A 3 18.65 -10.60 -0.90
CA ILE A 3 20.09 -10.59 -0.57
C ILE A 3 20.35 -10.78 0.92
N ASN A 4 19.43 -10.32 1.77
CA ASN A 4 19.56 -10.38 3.23
C ASN A 4 18.71 -11.53 3.84
N GLU A 5 18.14 -12.40 3.01
CA GLU A 5 17.20 -13.46 3.41
C GLU A 5 16.01 -13.01 4.29
N GLU A 6 15.54 -11.76 4.13
CA GLU A 6 14.42 -11.22 4.90
C GLU A 6 13.07 -11.41 4.20
N THR A 7 12.03 -11.68 4.99
CA THR A 7 10.63 -11.76 4.58
C THR A 7 9.93 -10.40 4.61
N GLY A 8 8.76 -10.31 3.95
CA GLY A 8 8.04 -9.05 3.71
C GLY A 8 6.81 -8.82 4.56
N ASP A 9 6.42 -9.85 5.30
CA ASP A 9 5.22 -9.93 6.11
C ASP A 9 5.16 -8.87 7.22
N ASP A 10 6.29 -8.29 7.61
CA ASP A 10 6.41 -7.19 8.58
C ASP A 10 6.78 -5.84 7.95
N LYS A 11 6.74 -5.70 6.62
CA LYS A 11 7.23 -4.51 5.91
C LYS A 11 6.10 -3.66 5.30
N ILE A 12 6.48 -2.44 4.93
CA ILE A 12 5.66 -1.52 4.13
C ILE A 12 6.45 -1.18 2.86
N PHE A 13 5.82 -1.34 1.68
CA PHE A 13 6.43 -0.93 0.42
C PHE A 13 6.01 0.50 0.08
N TYR A 14 6.97 1.41 0.04
CA TYR A 14 6.75 2.81 -0.34
C TYR A 14 7.31 3.13 -1.73
N THR A 15 6.53 3.84 -2.55
CA THR A 15 6.99 4.37 -3.84
C THR A 15 6.42 5.74 -4.16
N THR A 16 7.09 6.47 -5.04
CA THR A 16 6.60 7.75 -5.58
C THR A 16 5.71 7.55 -6.81
N GLY A 17 5.83 6.42 -7.51
CA GLY A 17 5.10 6.10 -8.73
C GLY A 17 3.65 5.65 -8.51
N ARG A 18 2.86 5.59 -9.58
CA ARG A 18 1.46 5.10 -9.51
C ARG A 18 1.42 3.63 -9.12
N LEU A 19 0.41 3.25 -8.36
CA LEU A 19 0.14 1.86 -8.02
C LEU A 19 -0.63 1.20 -9.17
N THR A 20 0.10 0.75 -10.18
CA THR A 20 -0.43 -0.06 -11.29
C THR A 20 -0.58 -1.52 -10.86
N SER A 21 -1.25 -2.33 -11.69
CA SER A 21 -1.38 -3.78 -11.50
C SER A 21 -0.03 -4.45 -11.28
N GLU A 22 0.97 -4.10 -12.08
CA GLU A 22 2.32 -4.66 -11.96
C GLU A 22 2.99 -4.31 -10.63
N MET A 23 2.75 -3.09 -10.12
CA MET A 23 3.27 -2.70 -8.81
C MET A 23 2.64 -3.51 -7.68
N VAL A 24 1.33 -3.74 -7.76
CA VAL A 24 0.60 -4.55 -6.77
C VAL A 24 1.03 -6.02 -6.83
N ILE A 25 1.21 -6.59 -8.03
CA ILE A 25 1.68 -7.97 -8.21
C ILE A 25 3.07 -8.17 -7.60
N LYS A 26 4.01 -7.24 -7.82
CA LYS A 26 5.36 -7.31 -7.23
C LYS A 26 5.29 -7.35 -5.70
N VAL A 27 4.48 -6.49 -5.10
CA VAL A 27 4.31 -6.39 -3.65
C VAL A 27 3.66 -7.67 -3.09
N ALA A 28 2.65 -8.21 -3.78
CA ALA A 28 2.03 -9.49 -3.43
C ALA A 28 3.04 -10.65 -3.45
N GLN A 29 3.87 -10.74 -4.50
CA GLN A 29 4.91 -11.76 -4.62
C GLN A 29 6.00 -11.63 -3.55
N MET A 30 6.30 -10.41 -3.11
CA MET A 30 7.22 -10.14 -2.01
C MET A 30 6.60 -10.45 -0.63
N GLY A 31 5.31 -10.79 -0.56
CA GLY A 31 4.60 -11.06 0.70
C GLY A 31 4.40 -9.82 1.56
N ILE A 32 4.43 -8.61 0.99
CA ILE A 32 4.34 -7.36 1.75
C ILE A 32 2.87 -6.96 1.95
N PRO A 33 2.40 -6.77 3.19
CA PRO A 33 0.97 -6.54 3.47
C PRO A 33 0.50 -5.10 3.19
N VAL A 34 1.41 -4.12 3.10
CA VAL A 34 1.06 -2.70 2.94
C VAL A 34 1.80 -2.06 1.76
N LEU A 35 1.04 -1.41 0.89
CA LEU A 35 1.52 -0.67 -0.27
C LEU A 35 1.14 0.81 -0.16
N LEU A 36 2.16 1.67 -0.04
CA LEU A 36 2.02 3.11 0.12
C LEU A 36 2.56 3.85 -1.10
N SER A 37 1.82 4.82 -1.61
CA SER A 37 2.30 5.73 -2.65
C SER A 37 1.90 7.19 -2.47
N ARG A 38 2.80 8.08 -2.92
CA ARG A 38 2.50 9.49 -3.11
C ARG A 38 1.53 9.76 -4.28
N SER A 39 1.57 8.90 -5.29
CA SER A 39 0.73 8.99 -6.49
C SER A 39 -0.60 8.26 -6.30
N GLY A 40 -1.46 8.27 -7.32
CA GLY A 40 -2.72 7.52 -7.31
C GLY A 40 -2.56 6.03 -7.63
N VAL A 41 -3.62 5.27 -7.38
CA VAL A 41 -3.79 3.87 -7.80
C VAL A 41 -4.60 3.81 -9.10
N THR A 42 -4.32 2.82 -9.97
CA THR A 42 -5.18 2.56 -11.16
C THR A 42 -6.34 1.65 -10.77
N GLN A 43 -7.42 1.63 -11.55
CA GLN A 43 -8.57 0.76 -11.25
C GLN A 43 -8.14 -0.71 -11.13
N MET A 44 -7.43 -1.23 -12.13
CA MET A 44 -6.94 -2.61 -12.11
C MET A 44 -5.95 -2.89 -10.96
N GLY A 45 -5.10 -1.93 -10.59
CA GLY A 45 -4.24 -2.05 -9.42
C GLY A 45 -5.04 -2.16 -8.12
N LEU A 46 -6.07 -1.33 -7.97
CA LEU A 46 -6.96 -1.37 -6.81
C LEU A 46 -7.71 -2.70 -6.71
N ASP A 47 -8.22 -3.21 -7.83
CA ASP A 47 -8.96 -4.47 -7.85
C ASP A 47 -8.07 -5.65 -7.44
N LEU A 48 -6.83 -5.71 -7.94
CA LEU A 48 -5.86 -6.71 -7.51
C LEU A 48 -5.46 -6.56 -6.04
N ALA A 49 -5.30 -5.32 -5.55
CA ALA A 49 -4.94 -5.11 -4.15
C ALA A 49 -6.05 -5.62 -3.20
N LYS A 50 -7.33 -5.44 -3.59
CA LYS A 50 -8.46 -6.04 -2.88
C LYS A 50 -8.41 -7.56 -2.92
N GLN A 51 -8.18 -8.13 -4.10
CA GLN A 51 -8.11 -9.59 -4.28
C GLN A 51 -6.99 -10.23 -3.44
N PHE A 52 -5.83 -9.57 -3.35
CA PHE A 52 -4.70 -10.05 -2.56
C PHE A 52 -4.76 -9.65 -1.07
N GLY A 53 -5.75 -8.85 -0.66
CA GLY A 53 -5.87 -8.40 0.73
C GLY A 53 -4.78 -7.43 1.18
N ILE A 54 -4.12 -6.75 0.24
CA ILE A 54 -3.04 -5.79 0.50
C ILE A 54 -3.66 -4.45 0.93
N THR A 55 -3.21 -3.91 2.06
CA THR A 55 -3.58 -2.55 2.49
C THR A 55 -2.95 -1.54 1.54
N THR A 56 -3.78 -0.77 0.84
CA THR A 56 -3.31 0.18 -0.18
C THR A 56 -3.59 1.59 0.26
N ILE A 57 -2.54 2.37 0.41
CA ILE A 57 -2.60 3.79 0.73
C ILE A 57 -2.00 4.56 -0.44
N ALA A 58 -2.74 5.52 -0.98
CA ALA A 58 -2.29 6.32 -2.11
C ALA A 58 -2.58 7.81 -1.89
N ARG A 59 -2.11 8.66 -2.81
CA ARG A 59 -2.23 10.13 -2.73
C ARG A 59 -1.63 10.71 -1.43
N ALA A 60 -0.64 10.05 -0.85
CA ALA A 60 0.01 10.49 0.38
C ALA A 60 0.82 11.79 0.13
N LYS A 61 0.38 12.90 0.72
CA LYS A 61 1.03 14.21 0.61
C LYS A 61 0.84 15.01 1.90
N GLY A 62 1.94 15.40 2.53
CA GLY A 62 1.91 16.12 3.81
C GLY A 62 1.18 15.27 4.87
N LEU A 63 0.21 15.88 5.56
CA LEU A 63 -0.60 15.21 6.60
C LEU A 63 -1.89 14.58 6.04
N ARG A 64 -1.96 14.31 4.74
CA ARG A 64 -3.15 13.74 4.08
C ARG A 64 -2.78 12.51 3.26
N PHE A 65 -3.64 11.52 3.29
CA PHE A 65 -3.56 10.30 2.49
C PHE A 65 -4.96 9.73 2.27
N GLN A 66 -5.07 8.74 1.39
CA GLN A 66 -6.29 7.99 1.15
C GLN A 66 -6.02 6.50 1.32
N VAL A 67 -6.78 5.84 2.17
CA VAL A 67 -6.78 4.37 2.28
C VAL A 67 -7.80 3.84 1.29
N PHE A 68 -7.34 3.05 0.33
CA PHE A 68 -8.18 2.46 -0.71
C PHE A 68 -8.62 1.03 -0.35
N THR A 69 -7.82 0.31 0.43
CA THR A 69 -8.09 -1.07 0.89
C THR A 69 -7.44 -1.29 2.25
N GLY A 70 -7.97 -2.23 3.05
CA GLY A 70 -7.38 -2.60 4.34
C GLY A 70 -7.53 -1.54 5.43
N GLY A 71 -8.55 -0.67 5.33
CA GLY A 71 -8.78 0.40 6.31
C GLY A 71 -9.05 -0.12 7.72
N GLU A 72 -9.62 -1.32 7.84
CA GLU A 72 -9.80 -2.04 9.09
C GLU A 72 -8.49 -2.47 9.76
N LYS A 73 -7.38 -2.46 9.02
CA LYS A 73 -6.03 -2.79 9.51
C LYS A 73 -5.22 -1.53 9.88
N VAL A 74 -5.83 -0.35 9.83
CA VAL A 74 -5.18 0.93 10.12
C VAL A 74 -5.76 1.53 11.40
N ASP A 75 -4.91 1.78 12.38
CA ASP A 75 -5.26 2.55 13.56
C ASP A 75 -5.08 4.06 13.27
N PHE A 76 -6.14 4.84 13.50
CA PHE A 76 -6.15 6.29 13.29
C PHE A 76 -6.11 6.99 14.66
N ASP A 77 -4.91 7.11 15.20
CA ASP A 77 -4.63 7.64 16.54
C ASP A 77 -4.66 9.17 16.62
N VAL A 78 -4.58 9.87 15.49
CA VAL A 78 -4.66 11.33 15.40
C VAL A 78 -6.00 11.78 14.80
N LYS A 79 -6.78 12.54 15.56
CA LYS A 79 -7.95 13.25 15.03
C LYS A 79 -7.48 14.40 14.15
N GLY A 80 -7.76 14.32 12.84
CA GLY A 80 -7.50 15.44 11.95
C GLY A 80 -8.28 16.67 12.42
N ASN A 81 -7.62 17.82 12.54
CA ASN A 81 -8.30 19.10 12.73
C ASN A 81 -9.10 19.39 11.44
N SER A 82 -10.40 19.13 11.49
CA SER A 82 -11.36 19.40 10.40
C SER A 82 -11.47 20.89 10.12
#